data_AF-A0A0F7M1D4-F1
#
_entry.id   AF-A0A0F7M1D4-F1
#
_cell.length_a   1.000
_cell.length_b   1.000
_cell.length_c   1.000
_cell.angle_alpha   90.00
_cell.angle_beta   90.00
_cell.angle_gamma   90.00
#
_symmetry.space_group_name_H-M   'P 1'
#
loop_
_entity.id
_entity.type
_entity.pdbx_description
1 polymer ?
#
loop_
_entity_poly.entity_id
_entity_poly.type
_entity_poly.pdbx_seq_one_letter_code
_entity_poly.pdbx_strand_id
1 'polypeptide(L)'
;MNRMQLGGGLVLAGLLCSVPLQADDLSQETARLCDRMKHCALSNIQDSGLPPEMQTMIRQQLDMACQGMEAKYGVMAQSHELYQPALACVKSLQSLSCAEMEEDNDDALTPACERYEALSEKY
;
A
#
# COMPACT_ATOMS: atom_id res chain seq x y z
N MET A 1 49.13 -0.82 30.86
CA MET A 1 48.52 -1.60 31.98
C MET A 1 47.11 -1.97 31.54
N ASN A 2 46.61 -3.20 31.58
CA ASN A 2 47.15 -4.47 32.02
C ASN A 2 46.30 -5.60 31.40
N ARG A 3 46.93 -6.77 31.30
CA ARG A 3 46.46 -8.06 30.78
C ARG A 3 45.21 -8.53 31.54
N MET A 4 44.27 -9.22 30.87
CA MET A 4 44.03 -10.65 31.09
C MET A 4 42.95 -11.20 30.15
N GLN A 5 43.36 -12.11 29.26
CA GLN A 5 42.50 -13.21 28.82
C GLN A 5 42.13 -14.07 30.04
N LEU A 6 40.84 -14.29 30.26
CA LEU A 6 40.28 -15.53 30.80
C LEU A 6 39.15 -15.85 29.82
N GLY A 7 39.11 -16.97 29.13
CA GLY A 7 39.10 -18.32 29.67
C GLY A 7 37.83 -18.96 29.08
N GLY A 8 37.98 -20.15 28.50
CA GLY A 8 37.04 -20.71 27.53
C GLY A 8 35.56 -20.72 27.92
N GLY A 9 34.70 -20.52 26.93
CA GLY A 9 33.27 -20.64 27.08
C GLY A 9 32.59 -20.55 25.71
N LEU A 10 32.07 -21.69 25.26
CA LEU A 10 31.04 -21.88 24.23
C LEU A 10 31.08 -20.95 22.99
N VAL A 11 31.38 -21.56 21.84
CA VAL A 11 30.92 -21.04 20.54
C VAL A 11 29.38 -21.04 20.56
N LEU A 12 28.77 -19.95 21.02
CA LEU A 12 27.35 -19.66 20.82
C LEU A 12 27.20 -19.25 19.35
N ALA A 13 26.96 -20.27 18.54
CA ALA A 13 26.58 -20.16 17.14
C ALA A 13 25.47 -19.12 17.00
N GLY A 14 25.69 -18.17 16.09
CA GLY A 14 24.74 -17.12 15.77
C GLY A 14 23.42 -17.70 15.27
N LEU A 15 22.33 -17.29 15.91
CA LEU A 15 21.03 -17.20 15.26
C LEU A 15 20.63 -15.72 15.30
N LEU A 16 21.20 -14.94 14.38
CA LEU A 16 20.54 -13.74 13.90
C LEU A 16 19.36 -14.25 13.05
N CYS A 17 18.19 -14.42 13.67
CA CYS A 17 16.94 -14.58 12.94
C CYS A 17 16.69 -13.29 12.17
N SER A 18 17.20 -13.21 10.95
CA SER A 18 16.77 -12.25 9.94
C SER A 18 15.32 -12.59 9.63
N VAL A 19 14.37 -12.06 10.40
CA VAL A 19 12.95 -12.16 10.08
C VAL A 19 12.82 -11.48 8.70
N PRO A 20 12.46 -12.22 7.63
CA PRO A 20 12.22 -11.55 6.37
C PRO A 20 11.00 -10.67 6.61
N LEU A 21 11.23 -9.36 6.56
CA LEU A 21 10.21 -8.34 6.58
C LEU A 21 9.47 -8.45 5.23
N GLN A 22 8.69 -9.53 5.08
CA GLN A 22 7.86 -9.77 3.92
C GLN A 22 6.73 -8.76 4.03
N ALA A 23 6.80 -7.71 3.20
CA ALA A 23 5.69 -6.81 3.01
C ALA A 23 4.48 -7.66 2.64
N ASP A 24 3.41 -7.49 3.40
CA ASP A 24 2.17 -8.22 3.25
C ASP A 24 1.58 -8.03 1.83
N ASP A 25 0.95 -9.06 1.25
CA ASP A 25 0.42 -8.97 -0.13
C ASP A 25 -0.57 -7.81 -0.30
N LEU A 26 -1.46 -7.58 0.67
CA LEU A 26 -2.40 -6.46 0.65
C LEU A 26 -1.68 -5.12 0.71
N SER A 27 -0.62 -5.01 1.52
CA SER A 27 0.17 -3.79 1.58
C SER A 27 0.88 -3.48 0.25
N GLN A 28 1.45 -4.50 -0.40
CA GLN A 28 2.10 -4.34 -1.71
C GLN A 28 1.11 -3.96 -2.80
N GLU A 29 -0.04 -4.63 -2.86
CA GLU A 29 -1.06 -4.35 -3.87
C GLU A 29 -1.71 -2.97 -3.65
N THR A 30 -1.82 -2.51 -2.40
CA THR A 30 -2.30 -1.16 -2.09
C THR A 30 -1.32 -0.09 -2.56
N ALA A 31 -0.02 -0.30 -2.34
CA ALA A 31 1.02 0.60 -2.86
C ALA A 31 1.00 0.67 -4.41
N ARG A 32 0.84 -0.47 -5.09
CA ARG A 32 0.70 -0.51 -6.56
C ARG A 32 -0.54 0.22 -7.06
N LEU A 33 -1.68 0.06 -6.38
CA LEU A 33 -2.90 0.79 -6.71
C LEU A 33 -2.69 2.31 -6.56
N CYS A 34 -2.06 2.74 -5.46
CA CYS A 34 -1.72 4.15 -5.25
C CYS A 34 -0.85 4.71 -6.40
N ASP A 35 0.23 4.02 -6.77
CA ASP A 35 1.12 4.46 -7.84
C ASP A 35 0.38 4.59 -9.17
N ARG A 36 -0.58 3.69 -9.41
CA ARG A 36 -1.43 3.73 -10.60
C ARG A 36 -2.39 4.91 -10.59
N MET A 37 -3.05 5.20 -9.46
CA MET A 37 -3.91 6.37 -9.31
C MET A 37 -3.12 7.67 -9.51
N LYS A 38 -1.92 7.77 -8.94
CA LYS A 38 -1.00 8.89 -9.18
C LYS A 38 -0.67 9.02 -10.66
N HIS A 39 -0.35 7.92 -11.32
CA HIS A 39 -0.01 7.93 -12.74
C HIS A 39 -1.18 8.43 -13.59
N CYS A 40 -2.40 7.95 -13.34
CA CYS A 40 -3.61 8.40 -14.04
C CYS A 40 -3.83 9.90 -13.83
N ALA A 41 -3.88 10.36 -12.57
CA ALA A 41 -4.08 11.76 -12.25
C ALA A 41 -3.00 12.69 -12.84
N LEU A 42 -1.73 12.25 -12.83
CA LEU A 42 -0.61 13.05 -13.32
C LEU A 42 -0.44 13.01 -14.85
N SER A 43 -1.00 12.02 -15.53
CA SER A 43 -0.97 11.91 -17.00
C SER A 43 -1.54 13.18 -17.65
N ASN A 44 -2.57 13.76 -17.05
CA ASN A 44 -3.20 14.98 -17.55
C ASN A 44 -2.49 16.27 -17.11
N ILE A 45 -1.54 16.20 -16.17
CA ILE A 45 -0.93 17.38 -15.53
C ILE A 45 0.35 17.84 -16.23
N GLN A 46 1.14 16.95 -16.83
CA GLN A 46 2.37 17.37 -17.51
C GLN A 46 2.10 18.31 -18.70
N ASP A 47 1.01 18.08 -19.43
CA ASP A 47 0.60 18.89 -20.58
C ASP A 47 -0.44 19.97 -20.24
N SER A 48 -0.83 20.08 -18.97
CA SER A 48 -1.89 21.00 -18.50
C SER A 48 -1.50 22.49 -18.52
N GLY A 49 -0.23 22.82 -18.77
CA GLY A 49 0.28 24.19 -18.67
C GLY A 49 0.33 24.76 -17.24
N LEU A 50 0.11 23.92 -16.22
CA LEU A 50 0.16 24.34 -14.82
C LEU A 50 1.59 24.71 -14.39
N PRO A 51 1.77 25.75 -13.57
CA PRO A 51 3.08 26.13 -13.06
C PRO A 51 3.67 25.01 -12.18
N PRO A 52 5.01 24.86 -12.13
CA PRO A 52 5.67 23.75 -11.41
C PRO A 52 5.31 23.63 -9.93
N GLU A 53 5.03 24.76 -9.28
CA GLU A 53 4.56 24.82 -7.89
C GLU A 53 3.22 24.09 -7.73
N MET A 54 2.26 24.35 -8.62
CA MET A 54 0.94 23.73 -8.57
C MET A 54 0.99 22.23 -8.85
N GLN A 55 1.83 21.80 -9.79
CA GLN A 55 2.07 20.37 -10.03
C GLN A 55 2.65 19.67 -8.80
N THR A 56 3.49 20.37 -8.04
CA THR A 56 4.08 19.84 -6.80
C THR A 56 3.04 19.72 -5.70
N MET A 57 2.16 20.71 -5.54
CA MET A 57 1.05 20.64 -4.60
C MET A 57 0.11 19.47 -4.93
N ILE A 58 -0.20 19.23 -6.21
CA ILE A 58 -1.05 18.10 -6.61
C ILE A 58 -0.38 16.76 -6.28
N ARG A 59 0.91 16.60 -6.58
CA ARG A 59 1.66 15.38 -6.21
C ARG A 59 1.61 15.12 -4.70
N GLN A 60 1.82 16.15 -3.89
CA GLN A 60 1.77 16.04 -2.43
C GLN A 60 0.38 15.63 -1.93
N GLN A 61 -0.69 16.16 -2.52
CA GLN A 61 -2.07 15.76 -2.18
C GLN A 61 -2.32 14.28 -2.51
N LEU A 62 -1.86 13.82 -3.68
CA LEU A 62 -1.95 12.41 -4.07
C LEU A 62 -1.12 11.50 -3.15
N ASP A 63 0.06 11.94 -2.73
CA ASP A 63 0.88 11.23 -1.74
C ASP A 63 0.14 11.07 -0.40
N MET A 64 -0.51 12.12 0.10
CA MET A 64 -1.30 12.05 1.32
C MET A 64 -2.52 11.12 1.18
N ALA A 65 -3.23 11.16 0.04
CA ALA A 65 -4.36 10.26 -0.22
C ALA A 65 -3.92 8.79 -0.18
N CYS A 66 -2.78 8.48 -0.79
CA CYS A 66 -2.21 7.15 -0.76
C CYS A 66 -1.81 6.67 0.63
N GLN A 67 -1.22 7.55 1.45
CA GLN A 67 -0.93 7.22 2.85
C GLN A 67 -2.22 6.88 3.62
N GLY A 68 -3.32 7.56 3.32
CA GLY A 68 -4.65 7.22 3.85
C GLY A 68 -5.12 5.83 3.43
N MET A 69 -4.90 5.43 2.17
CA MET A 69 -5.22 4.08 1.69
C MET A 69 -4.36 3.00 2.36
N GLU A 70 -3.06 3.26 2.51
CA GLU A 70 -2.14 2.36 3.21
C GLU A 70 -2.53 2.21 4.69
N ALA A 71 -2.99 3.29 5.33
CA ALA A 71 -3.52 3.20 6.70
C ALA A 71 -4.84 2.42 6.78
N LYS A 72 -5.67 2.45 5.73
CA LYS A 72 -6.94 1.70 5.67
C LYS A 72 -6.74 0.19 5.44
N TYR A 73 -5.81 -0.17 4.55
CA TYR A 73 -5.62 -1.57 4.11
C TYR A 73 -4.36 -2.23 4.69
N GLY A 74 -3.30 -1.48 4.95
CA GLY A 74 -1.96 -2.00 5.30
C GLY A 74 -1.78 -2.46 6.75
N VAL A 75 -2.74 -2.21 7.64
CA VAL A 75 -2.74 -2.71 9.03
C VAL A 75 -3.65 -3.92 9.24
N MET A 76 -4.31 -4.41 8.18
CA MET A 76 -5.15 -5.59 8.29
C MET A 76 -4.28 -6.84 8.36
N ALA A 77 -4.33 -7.56 9.48
CA ALA A 77 -3.62 -8.82 9.62
C ALA A 77 -4.12 -9.84 8.58
N GLN A 78 -3.23 -10.68 8.05
CA GLN A 78 -3.60 -11.76 7.11
C GLN A 78 -4.67 -12.71 7.65
N SER A 79 -4.72 -12.88 8.97
CA SER A 79 -5.72 -13.69 9.66
C SER A 79 -7.09 -13.03 9.77
N HIS A 80 -7.20 -11.74 9.44
CA HIS A 80 -8.47 -11.04 9.47
C HIS A 80 -9.36 -11.55 8.34
N GLU A 81 -10.63 -11.80 8.63
CA GLU A 81 -11.58 -12.36 7.65
C GLU A 81 -11.86 -11.44 6.45
N LEU A 82 -11.68 -10.13 6.64
CA LEU A 82 -11.74 -9.15 5.56
C LEU A 82 -10.48 -9.08 4.68
N TYR A 83 -9.39 -9.77 5.04
CA TYR A 83 -8.11 -9.65 4.34
C TYR A 83 -8.20 -10.05 2.87
N GLN A 84 -8.74 -11.25 2.60
CA GLN A 84 -8.87 -11.75 1.24
C GLN A 84 -9.88 -10.95 0.40
N PRO A 85 -11.07 -10.58 0.92
CA PRO A 85 -11.97 -9.64 0.26
C PRO A 85 -11.31 -8.28 -0.07
N ALA A 86 -10.56 -7.69 0.86
CA ALA A 86 -9.84 -6.43 0.64
C ALA A 86 -8.78 -6.58 -0.47
N LEU A 87 -7.99 -7.66 -0.43
CA LEU A 87 -6.98 -7.95 -1.45
C LEU A 87 -7.60 -8.12 -2.83
N ALA A 88 -8.74 -8.80 -2.92
CA ALA A 88 -9.48 -8.96 -4.17
C ALA A 88 -10.00 -7.61 -4.71
N CYS A 89 -10.54 -6.75 -3.83
CA CYS A 89 -10.94 -5.40 -4.20
C CYS A 89 -9.75 -4.60 -4.76
N VAL A 90 -8.65 -4.50 -4.02
CA VAL A 90 -7.46 -3.75 -4.45
C VAL A 90 -6.91 -4.25 -5.78
N LYS A 91 -6.81 -5.57 -5.98
CA LYS A 91 -6.35 -6.16 -7.26
C LYS A 91 -7.30 -5.86 -8.42
N SER A 92 -8.61 -5.87 -8.17
CA SER A 92 -9.59 -5.58 -9.22
C SER A 92 -9.54 -4.12 -9.68
N LEU A 93 -9.31 -3.17 -8.76
CA LEU A 93 -9.15 -1.76 -9.11
C LEU A 93 -7.95 -1.56 -10.03
N GLN A 94 -6.84 -2.26 -9.79
CA GLN A 94 -5.66 -2.21 -10.67
C GLN A 94 -5.93 -2.70 -12.11
N SER A 95 -7.07 -3.34 -12.39
CA SER A 95 -7.44 -3.77 -13.76
C SER A 95 -8.21 -2.71 -14.55
N LEU A 96 -8.75 -1.68 -13.89
CA LEU A 96 -9.51 -0.60 -14.53
C LEU A 96 -8.60 0.31 -15.36
N SER A 97 -9.04 0.87 -16.47
CA SER A 97 -8.32 1.94 -17.17
C SER A 97 -8.28 3.25 -16.35
N CYS A 98 -7.41 4.20 -16.70
CA CYS A 98 -7.39 5.50 -16.03
C CYS A 98 -8.71 6.26 -16.20
N ALA A 99 -9.39 6.12 -17.36
CA ALA A 99 -10.72 6.71 -17.55
C ALA A 99 -11.76 6.11 -16.59
N GLU A 100 -11.74 4.79 -16.39
CA GLU A 100 -12.63 4.11 -15.43
C GLU A 100 -12.29 4.44 -13.97
N MET A 101 -11.04 4.78 -13.66
CA MET A 101 -10.64 5.27 -12.33
C MET A 101 -10.98 6.74 -12.08
N GLU A 102 -10.99 7.57 -13.13
CA GLU A 102 -11.21 9.01 -13.07
C GLU A 102 -12.69 9.40 -13.17
N GLU A 103 -13.55 8.55 -13.74
CA GLU A 103 -15.00 8.68 -13.57
C GLU A 103 -15.29 8.77 -12.06
N ASP A 104 -16.09 9.76 -11.64
CA ASP A 104 -16.47 10.05 -10.26
C ASP A 104 -17.12 8.81 -9.63
N ASN A 105 -16.27 7.93 -9.13
CA ASN A 105 -16.58 6.58 -8.71
C ASN A 105 -16.32 6.46 -7.22
N ASP A 106 -16.97 7.34 -6.45
CA ASP A 106 -17.38 6.96 -5.10
C ASP A 106 -18.20 5.64 -5.15
N ASP A 107 -18.80 5.29 -6.31
CA ASP A 107 -19.66 4.12 -6.51
C ASP A 107 -19.22 3.08 -7.58
N ALA A 108 -18.19 3.27 -8.44
CA ALA A 108 -17.67 2.12 -9.25
C ALA A 108 -16.76 1.23 -8.42
N LEU A 109 -17.40 0.63 -7.42
CA LEU A 109 -16.89 -0.56 -6.80
C LEU A 109 -16.95 -1.63 -7.87
N THR A 110 -15.79 -2.14 -8.27
CA THR A 110 -15.77 -3.43 -8.96
C THR A 110 -16.61 -4.43 -8.14
N PRO A 111 -17.13 -5.50 -8.74
CA PRO A 111 -17.86 -6.51 -7.97
C PRO A 111 -17.06 -7.08 -6.79
N ALA A 112 -15.73 -7.00 -6.80
CA ALA A 112 -14.89 -7.39 -5.68
C ALA A 112 -14.91 -6.38 -4.53
N CYS A 113 -14.94 -5.08 -4.83
CA CYS A 113 -15.03 -4.02 -3.84
C CYS A 113 -16.44 -3.93 -3.21
N GLU A 114 -17.51 -4.14 -3.98
CA GLU A 114 -18.88 -4.23 -3.44
C GLU A 114 -18.99 -5.34 -2.38
N ARG A 115 -18.39 -6.50 -2.68
CA ARG A 115 -18.36 -7.63 -1.73
C ARG A 115 -17.55 -7.30 -0.48
N TYR A 116 -16.41 -6.62 -0.64
CA TYR A 116 -15.61 -6.20 0.51
C TYR A 116 -16.38 -5.23 1.40
N GLU A 117 -17.04 -4.24 0.82
CA GLU A 117 -17.81 -3.25 1.57
C GLU A 117 -18.97 -3.89 2.33
N ALA A 118 -19.78 -4.72 1.67
CA ALA A 118 -20.89 -5.44 2.30
C ALA A 118 -20.45 -6.40 3.42
N LEU A 119 -19.21 -6.89 3.39
CA LEU A 119 -18.62 -7.66 4.48
C LEU A 119 -18.11 -6.75 5.60
N SER A 120 -17.56 -5.58 5.27
CA SER A 120 -17.00 -4.63 6.22
C SER A 120 -18.06 -3.94 7.08
N GLU A 121 -19.28 -3.72 6.57
CA GLU A 121 -20.42 -3.16 7.34
C GLU A 121 -20.84 -4.01 8.56
N LYS A 122 -20.35 -5.24 8.64
CA LYS A 122 -20.67 -6.18 9.72
C LYS A 122 -19.75 -6.04 10.94
N TYR A 123 -18.77 -5.13 10.90
CA TYR A 123 -17.79 -4.85 11.97
C TYR A 123 -17.98 -3.45 12.53
#